data_AF-A0A965ZCC7-F1
#
_entry.id   AF-A0A965ZCC7-F1
#
_cell.length_a   1.000
_cell.length_b   1.000
_cell.length_c   1.000
_cell.angle_alpha   90.00
_cell.angle_beta   90.00
_cell.angle_gamma   90.00
#
_symmetry.space_group_name_H-M   'P 1'
#
loop_
_entity.id
_entity.type
_entity.pdbx_description
1 polymer ?
#
loop_
_entity_poly.entity_id
_entity_poly.type
_entity_poly.pdbx_seq_one_letter_code
_entity_poly.pdbx_strand_id
1 'polypeptide(L)'
;MNSIAFIDTEIEHKSLKILDIGSVKSDGSLFHNTSVTEFIRFLNGTKYICGHNIFAHDLKFISKALCAAGVQSASIIDTLFLSPLLFPTKPYHALLKDDKLQSEDINNPLNDSIKAKDLLYDEIAAFKQTD
;
A
#
# COMPACT_ATOMS: atom_id res chain seq x y z
N MET A 1 -11.13 7.33 -13.77
CA MET A 1 -10.83 6.35 -12.70
C MET A 1 -10.80 7.10 -11.38
N ASN A 2 -11.32 6.54 -10.28
CA ASN A 2 -11.12 7.17 -8.97
C ASN A 2 -9.62 7.17 -8.62
N SER A 3 -9.11 8.22 -7.98
CA SER A 3 -7.71 8.30 -7.58
C SER A 3 -7.41 7.36 -6.41
N ILE A 4 -6.46 6.44 -6.60
CA ILE A 4 -5.98 5.50 -5.59
C ILE A 4 -4.51 5.81 -5.29
N ALA A 5 -4.15 5.90 -4.02
CA ALA A 5 -2.76 5.87 -3.59
C ALA A 5 -2.48 4.56 -2.87
N PHE A 6 -1.36 3.93 -3.21
CA PHE A 6 -0.85 2.71 -2.63
C PHE A 6 0.24 3.08 -1.65
N ILE A 7 0.21 2.55 -0.44
CA ILE A 7 1.07 2.99 0.66
C ILE A 7 1.61 1.77 1.38
N ASP A 8 2.85 1.91 1.81
CA ASP A 8 3.53 1.05 2.76
C ASP A 8 4.42 1.92 3.67
N THR A 9 4.60 1.50 4.92
CA THR A 9 5.38 2.23 5.92
C THR A 9 6.37 1.33 6.63
N GLU A 10 7.60 1.80 6.75
CA GLU A 10 8.60 1.16 7.59
C GLU A 10 8.52 1.75 9.01
N ILE A 11 8.36 0.90 10.02
CA ILE A 11 8.15 1.32 11.41
C ILE A 11 9.23 0.73 12.31
N GLU A 12 9.83 1.56 13.16
CA GLU A 12 10.77 1.07 14.17
C GLU A 12 10.04 0.28 15.26
N HIS A 13 10.35 -1.01 15.39
CA HIS A 13 9.68 -1.93 16.33
C HIS A 13 9.71 -1.49 17.80
N LYS A 14 10.72 -0.72 18.24
CA LYS A 14 10.87 -0.31 19.65
C LYS A 14 10.19 1.01 19.97
N SER A 15 10.41 2.04 19.15
CA SER A 15 9.85 3.37 19.41
C SER A 15 8.49 3.59 18.77
N LEU A 16 8.05 2.67 17.90
CA LEU A 16 6.81 2.78 17.14
C LEU A 16 6.74 4.05 16.27
N LYS A 17 7.93 4.55 15.86
CA LYS A 17 8.06 5.69 14.96
C LYS A 17 8.10 5.23 13.52
N ILE A 18 7.52 6.05 12.64
CA ILE A 18 7.66 5.91 11.20
C ILE A 18 9.12 6.21 10.85
N LEU A 19 9.80 5.22 10.27
CA LEU A 19 11.15 5.34 9.75
C LEU A 19 11.13 5.83 8.31
N ASP A 20 10.15 5.37 7.53
CA ASP A 20 10.02 5.71 6.12
C ASP A 20 8.59 5.48 5.61
N ILE A 21 8.21 6.20 4.56
CA ILE A 21 6.89 6.08 3.92
C ILE A 21 7.09 5.99 2.42
N GLY A 22 6.60 4.90 1.85
CA GLY A 22 6.47 4.72 0.41
C GLY A 22 5.04 4.97 -0.03
N SER A 23 4.88 5.61 -1.18
CA SER A 23 3.59 5.62 -1.84
C SER A 23 3.69 5.82 -3.35
N VAL A 24 2.78 5.17 -4.08
CA VAL A 24 2.57 5.42 -5.51
C VAL A 24 1.10 5.70 -5.76
N LYS A 25 0.79 6.67 -6.62
CA LYS A 25 -0.58 6.92 -7.08
C LYS A 25 -0.89 6.17 -8.36
N SER A 26 -2.18 6.00 -8.64
CA SER A 26 -2.67 5.44 -9.91
C SER A 26 -2.23 6.21 -11.16
N ASP A 27 -1.83 7.49 -11.02
CA ASP A 27 -1.27 8.29 -12.12
C ASP A 27 0.25 8.14 -12.30
N GLY A 28 0.90 7.31 -11.47
CA GLY A 28 2.34 7.08 -11.49
C GLY A 28 3.15 8.03 -10.61
N SER A 29 2.54 9.01 -9.94
CA SER A 29 3.25 9.88 -8.99
C SER A 29 3.82 9.05 -7.84
N LEU A 30 5.08 9.30 -7.48
CA LEU A 30 5.80 8.58 -6.44
C LEU A 30 6.05 9.48 -5.23
N PHE A 31 6.05 8.89 -4.06
CA PHE A 31 6.43 9.51 -2.80
C PHE A 31 7.32 8.54 -2.02
N HIS A 32 8.47 9.02 -1.57
CA HIS A 32 9.39 8.24 -0.75
C HIS A 32 10.13 9.21 0.18
N ASN A 33 9.64 9.35 1.41
CA ASN A 33 10.21 10.24 2.42
C ASN A 33 9.65 9.87 3.80
N THR A 34 10.32 10.34 4.86
CA THR A 34 9.92 10.21 6.26
C THR A 34 8.94 11.32 6.70
N SER A 35 8.74 12.36 5.87
CA SER A 35 7.92 13.53 6.21
C SER A 35 6.42 13.29 6.08
N VAL A 36 5.75 13.13 7.23
CA VAL A 36 4.28 13.00 7.30
C VAL A 36 3.56 14.21 6.71
N THR A 37 4.10 15.42 6.88
CA THR A 37 3.48 16.65 6.33
C THR A 37 3.50 16.67 4.81
N GLU A 38 4.61 16.25 4.20
CA GLU A 38 4.70 16.13 2.75
C GLU A 38 3.84 14.98 2.24
N PHE A 39 3.76 13.89 2.99
CA PHE A 39 2.88 12.77 2.69
C PHE A 39 1.41 13.20 2.65
N ILE A 40 0.94 13.99 3.62
CA ILE A 40 -0.43 14.54 3.61
C ILE A 40 -0.68 15.37 2.34
N ARG A 41 0.27 16.22 1.95
CA ARG A 41 0.17 17.02 0.71
C ARG A 41 0.16 16.14 -0.53
N PHE A 42 1.00 15.11 -0.54
CA PHE A 42 1.04 14.13 -1.60
C PHE A 42 -0.31 13.44 -1.74
N LEU A 43 -0.98 13.06 -0.66
CA LEU A 43 -2.29 12.41 -0.71
C LEU A 43 -3.46 13.31 -1.14
N ASN A 44 -3.26 14.62 -1.30
CA ASN A 44 -4.32 15.52 -1.72
C ASN A 44 -4.96 15.07 -3.07
N GLY A 45 -6.28 15.11 -3.12
CA GLY A 45 -7.09 14.63 -4.26
C GLY A 45 -7.21 13.11 -4.37
N THR A 46 -6.64 12.34 -3.43
CA THR A 46 -6.77 10.88 -3.40
C THR A 46 -8.09 10.49 -2.76
N LYS A 47 -8.83 9.56 -3.40
CA LYS A 47 -10.11 9.08 -2.88
C LYS A 47 -9.97 7.77 -2.11
N TYR A 48 -9.13 6.87 -2.59
CA TYR A 48 -8.90 5.56 -2.00
C TYR A 48 -7.45 5.37 -1.61
N ILE A 49 -7.27 4.62 -0.53
CA ILE A 49 -5.96 4.18 -0.05
C ILE A 49 -5.92 2.68 -0.17
N CYS A 50 -4.80 2.14 -0.65
CA CYS A 50 -4.57 0.72 -0.73
C CYS A 50 -3.20 0.36 -0.15
N GLY A 51 -3.09 -0.80 0.46
CA GLY A 51 -1.82 -1.37 0.91
C GLY A 51 -1.97 -2.88 1.13
N HIS A 52 -0.89 -3.53 1.53
CA HIS A 52 -0.90 -4.95 1.87
C HIS A 52 -0.83 -5.12 3.38
N ASN A 53 -1.87 -5.71 3.98
CA ASN A 53 -2.03 -5.79 5.44
C ASN A 53 -2.11 -4.42 6.14
N ILE A 54 -2.58 -3.40 5.40
CA ILE A 54 -2.61 -2.00 5.82
C ILE A 54 -3.43 -1.78 7.09
N PHE A 55 -4.49 -2.58 7.29
CA PHE A 55 -5.32 -2.48 8.49
C PHE A 55 -4.56 -2.87 9.76
N ALA A 56 -3.69 -3.88 9.68
CA ALA A 56 -2.96 -4.38 10.84
C ALA A 56 -1.62 -3.66 11.05
N HIS A 57 -1.02 -3.09 10.00
CA HIS A 57 0.31 -2.46 10.05
C HIS A 57 0.23 -0.94 9.99
N ASP A 58 0.02 -0.37 8.81
CA ASP A 58 0.25 1.05 8.55
C ASP A 58 -0.75 1.97 9.23
N LEU A 59 -2.05 1.62 9.22
CA LEU A 59 -3.11 2.54 9.69
C LEU A 59 -2.94 2.97 11.15
N LYS A 60 -2.30 2.15 11.97
CA LYS A 60 -1.97 2.46 13.37
C LYS A 60 -1.11 3.73 13.48
N PHE A 61 -0.30 4.00 12.45
CA PHE A 61 0.67 5.09 12.42
C PHE A 61 0.21 6.25 11.51
N ILE A 62 -0.43 5.95 10.38
CA ILE A 62 -0.80 6.98 9.38
C ILE A 62 -2.26 7.43 9.41
N SER A 63 -3.14 6.83 10.23
CA SER A 63 -4.58 7.19 10.27
C SER A 63 -4.85 8.69 10.44
N LYS A 64 -4.07 9.37 11.29
CA LYS A 64 -4.18 10.83 11.47
C LYS A 64 -3.79 11.60 10.20
N ALA A 65 -2.77 11.14 9.48
CA ALA A 65 -2.35 11.75 8.22
C ALA A 65 -3.41 11.54 7.13
N LEU A 66 -4.00 10.34 7.05
CA LEU A 66 -5.09 10.05 6.11
C LEU A 66 -6.32 10.93 6.38
N CYS A 67 -6.70 11.07 7.64
CA CYS A 67 -7.80 11.96 8.04
C CYS A 67 -7.50 13.43 7.70
N ALA A 68 -6.28 13.90 7.96
CA ALA A 68 -5.84 15.25 7.59
C ALA A 68 -5.80 15.49 6.07
N ALA A 69 -5.55 14.44 5.27
CA ALA A 69 -5.62 14.48 3.81
C ALA A 69 -7.07 14.38 3.27
N GLY A 70 -8.08 14.23 4.14
CA GLY A 70 -9.49 14.11 3.76
C GLY A 70 -9.90 12.71 3.28
N VAL A 71 -9.07 11.69 3.51
CA VAL A 71 -9.39 10.30 3.18
C VAL A 71 -10.36 9.74 4.22
N GLN A 72 -11.47 9.15 3.74
CA GLN A 72 -12.45 8.49 4.59
C GLN A 72 -11.99 7.08 4.98
N SER A 73 -12.26 6.64 6.21
CA SER A 73 -11.92 5.29 6.67
C SER A 73 -12.57 4.17 5.84
N ALA A 74 -13.72 4.44 5.23
CA ALA A 74 -14.41 3.50 4.33
C ALA A 74 -13.73 3.35 2.96
N SER A 75 -12.74 4.18 2.64
CA SER A 75 -12.03 4.19 1.36
C SER A 75 -10.68 3.49 1.42
N ILE A 76 -10.48 2.59 2.39
CA ILE A 76 -9.23 1.86 2.59
C ILE A 76 -9.40 0.42 2.08
N ILE A 77 -8.46 -0.02 1.26
CA ILE A 77 -8.44 -1.32 0.58
C ILE A 77 -7.21 -2.07 1.09
N ASP A 78 -7.40 -3.31 1.53
CA ASP A 78 -6.32 -4.17 1.99
C ASP A 78 -6.26 -5.41 1.11
N THR A 79 -5.17 -5.50 0.32
CA THR A 79 -4.98 -6.60 -0.64
C THR A 79 -4.77 -7.94 0.05
N LEU A 80 -4.33 -7.97 1.32
CA LEU A 80 -4.13 -9.24 2.04
C LEU A 80 -5.42 -10.06 2.12
N PHE A 81 -6.57 -9.40 2.30
CA PHE A 81 -7.86 -10.09 2.39
C PHE A 81 -8.46 -10.43 1.02
N LEU A 82 -8.14 -9.65 -0.01
CA LEU A 82 -8.63 -9.89 -1.38
C LEU A 82 -7.90 -11.04 -2.05
N SER A 83 -6.59 -11.14 -1.85
CA SER A 83 -5.72 -12.16 -2.42
C SER A 83 -6.24 -13.61 -2.26
N PRO A 84 -6.62 -14.10 -1.06
CA PRO A 84 -7.12 -15.47 -0.91
C PRO A 84 -8.49 -15.70 -1.56
N LEU A 85 -9.30 -14.65 -1.74
CA LEU A 85 -10.62 -14.76 -2.38
C LEU A 85 -10.47 -14.88 -3.91
N LEU A 86 -9.53 -14.13 -4.48
CA LEU A 86 -9.35 -14.02 -5.93
C LEU A 86 -8.31 -14.99 -6.47
N PHE A 87 -7.40 -15.48 -5.61
CA PHE A 87 -6.38 -16.45 -5.95
C PHE A 87 -6.35 -17.64 -4.97
N PRO A 88 -7.45 -18.39 -4.82
CA PRO A 88 -7.56 -19.46 -3.83
C PRO A 88 -6.56 -20.61 -4.03
N THR A 89 -6.04 -20.79 -5.26
CA THR A 89 -5.02 -21.78 -5.58
C THR A 89 -3.58 -21.26 -5.41
N LYS A 90 -3.40 -20.00 -5.01
CA LYS A 90 -2.10 -19.37 -4.75
C LYS A 90 -2.06 -18.85 -3.31
N PRO A 91 -1.95 -19.74 -2.32
CA PRO A 91 -1.99 -19.38 -0.89
C PRO A 91 -0.87 -18.43 -0.46
N TYR A 92 0.20 -18.33 -1.25
CA TYR A 92 1.33 -17.44 -1.01
C TYR A 92 1.47 -16.42 -2.13
N HIS A 93 0.41 -15.64 -2.40
CA HIS A 93 0.52 -14.39 -3.17
C HIS A 93 1.14 -13.27 -2.33
N ALA A 94 2.08 -13.61 -1.46
CA ALA A 94 2.96 -12.61 -0.88
C ALA A 94 3.61 -11.86 -2.04
N LEU A 95 3.91 -10.58 -1.85
CA LEU A 95 4.65 -9.71 -2.76
C LEU A 95 6.07 -10.25 -3.12
N LEU A 96 6.34 -11.51 -2.77
CA LEU A 96 7.48 -12.39 -2.99
C LEU A 96 7.44 -13.07 -4.37
N LYS A 97 7.26 -12.32 -5.47
CA LYS A 97 7.75 -12.83 -6.75
C LYS A 97 9.25 -12.53 -6.81
N ASP A 98 10.06 -13.56 -6.57
CA ASP A 98 11.47 -13.71 -6.94
C ASP A 98 12.54 -12.74 -6.40
N ASP A 99 12.21 -11.75 -5.57
CA ASP A 99 13.21 -10.78 -5.05
C ASP A 99 14.20 -11.33 -4.00
N LYS A 100 14.14 -12.61 -3.62
CA LYS A 100 15.11 -13.18 -2.65
C LYS A 100 16.45 -13.59 -3.27
N LEU A 101 16.92 -12.90 -4.32
CA LEU A 101 18.25 -13.11 -4.89
C LEU A 101 19.08 -11.84 -5.11
N GLN A 102 18.64 -10.64 -4.70
CA GLN A 102 19.51 -9.45 -4.68
C GLN A 102 19.43 -8.72 -3.34
N SER A 103 20.58 -8.64 -2.70
CA SER A 103 20.78 -8.42 -1.26
C SER A 103 20.85 -6.94 -0.83
N GLU A 104 20.23 -6.01 -1.58
CA GLU A 104 20.30 -4.57 -1.26
C GLU A 104 18.93 -3.87 -1.14
N ASP A 105 17.84 -4.44 -1.68
CA ASP A 105 16.47 -3.89 -1.63
C ASP A 105 15.62 -4.42 -0.45
N ILE A 106 16.26 -4.81 0.66
CA ILE A 106 15.66 -5.70 1.68
C ILE A 106 14.44 -5.10 2.41
N ASN A 107 14.26 -3.78 2.48
CA ASN A 107 13.05 -3.12 3.02
C ASN A 107 12.92 -1.72 2.38
N ASN A 108 12.18 -1.60 1.28
CA ASN A 108 11.91 -0.31 0.64
C ASN A 108 10.40 -0.14 0.49
N PRO A 109 9.75 0.72 1.31
CA PRO A 109 8.30 0.84 1.31
C PRO A 109 7.75 1.40 -0.01
N LEU A 110 8.56 2.11 -0.83
CA LEU A 110 8.11 2.53 -2.15
C LEU A 110 7.96 1.32 -3.09
N ASN A 111 8.93 0.40 -3.07
CA ASN A 111 8.86 -0.84 -3.85
C ASN A 111 7.66 -1.68 -3.40
N ASP A 112 7.41 -1.77 -2.09
CA ASP A 112 6.28 -2.52 -1.55
C ASP A 112 4.93 -1.88 -1.91
N SER A 113 4.84 -0.54 -1.92
CA SER A 113 3.68 0.19 -2.44
C SER A 113 3.41 -0.09 -3.91
N ILE A 114 4.45 -0.18 -4.73
CA ILE A 114 4.34 -0.52 -6.17
C ILE A 114 3.84 -1.97 -6.33
N LYS A 115 4.38 -2.91 -5.55
CA LYS A 115 3.92 -4.29 -5.58
C LYS A 115 2.46 -4.41 -5.13
N ALA A 116 2.04 -3.65 -4.12
CA ALA A 116 0.64 -3.60 -3.67
C ALA A 116 -0.29 -3.04 -4.76
N LYS A 117 0.17 -2.04 -5.53
CA LYS A 117 -0.54 -1.54 -6.71
C LYS A 117 -0.75 -2.62 -7.76
N ASP A 118 0.32 -3.30 -8.14
CA ASP A 118 0.27 -4.33 -9.17
C ASP A 118 -0.62 -5.49 -8.72
N LEU A 119 -0.52 -5.89 -7.44
CA LEU A 119 -1.38 -6.90 -6.84
C LEU A 119 -2.87 -6.51 -6.87
N LEU A 120 -3.22 -5.28 -6.50
CA LEU A 120 -4.63 -4.84 -6.57
C LEU A 120 -5.15 -4.87 -8.01
N TYR A 121 -4.32 -4.52 -8.99
CA TYR A 121 -4.74 -4.58 -10.39
C TYR A 121 -4.90 -6.01 -10.90
N ASP A 122 -4.03 -6.93 -10.49
CA ASP A 122 -4.22 -8.36 -10.74
C ASP A 122 -5.51 -8.88 -10.10
N GLU A 123 -5.81 -8.48 -8.87
CA GLU A 123 -7.04 -8.80 -8.14
C GLU A 123 -8.28 -8.28 -8.88
N ILE A 124 -8.29 -7.02 -9.29
CA ILE A 124 -9.38 -6.43 -10.08
C ILE A 124 -9.56 -7.16 -11.41
N ALA A 125 -8.45 -7.53 -12.08
CA ALA A 125 -8.50 -8.28 -13.34
C ALA A 125 -9.05 -9.69 -13.16
N ALA A 126 -8.69 -10.38 -12.07
CA ALA A 126 -9.21 -11.70 -11.73
C ALA A 126 -10.72 -11.63 -11.42
N PHE A 127 -11.15 -10.65 -10.63
CA PHE A 127 -12.56 -10.43 -10.33
C PHE A 127 -13.40 -10.15 -11.60
N LYS A 128 -12.86 -9.39 -12.55
CA LYS A 128 -13.58 -9.14 -13.82
C LYS A 128 -13.70 -10.37 -14.73
N GLN A 129 -12.94 -11.43 -14.48
CA GLN A 129 -13.01 -12.69 -15.23
C GLN A 129 -13.94 -13.73 -14.59
N THR A 130 -14.53 -13.42 -13.42
CA THR A 130 -15.50 -14.32 -12.78
C THR A 130 -16.93 -14.14 -13.32
N ASP A 131 -17.17 -13.11 -14.13
CA ASP A 131 -18.39 -12.89 -14.93
C ASP A 131 -18.19 -13.32 -16.39
#